data_AF-A0AAJ5CGR6-F1
#
_entry.id   AF-A0AAJ5CGR6-F1
#
_cell.length_a   1.000
_cell.length_b   1.000
_cell.length_c   1.000
_cell.angle_alpha   90.00
_cell.angle_beta   90.00
_cell.angle_gamma   90.00
#
_symmetry.space_group_name_H-M   'P 1'
#
loop_
_entity.id
_entity.type
_entity.pdbx_description
1 polymer ?
#
loop_
_entity_poly.entity_id
_entity_poly.type
_entity_poly.pdbx_seq_one_letter_code
_entity_poly.pdbx_strand_id
1 'polypeptide(L)'
;MLWGVSPDNASVDLLKTIRATGVQGVAVPWVVMEELAAQRAIKYKEKYDAARAAVQALRDNTPWPITTQLPAPKSEEVRQHWRDAFAAIVEVLPPSAAVLQEAAFREANVLAPCKRLEVKGVNKPVKTGSRDAAIWLTAVEYAHEHPDETVYFVSKNTDDFGDGSAYDPPMVRDLHGLGDRFKHYTSLDPVVAQFTQSTEVDEAAVLDRLGTPDAASTIAQEAAAKWAFDTDDWGHFNVPRFAGSIWPAVNADGSERPAERMFARGWIGTPHAQLGVVSDVSAYRIGEHVWCTATVQWLLTGLSPRDGQLGIARVGCAWETRVLLSPTNAESQLTILRSTPPSPLAAKEFQGLPDPAALPYVPGTDDPSEGLWRQLAKAGRNESPTLLESALVAMSLWAVSRRKKE
;
A
#
# COMPACT_ATOMS: atom_id res chain seq x y z
N MET A 1 3.57 -6.24 19.48
CA MET A 1 3.30 -4.84 19.06
C MET A 1 4.08 -4.55 17.77
N LEU A 2 3.41 -4.09 16.70
CA LEU A 2 3.99 -3.82 15.36
C LEU A 2 4.93 -2.59 15.32
N TRP A 3 5.75 -2.39 16.36
CA TRP A 3 6.74 -1.31 16.39
C TRP A 3 7.83 -1.56 15.34
N GLY A 4 8.03 -0.60 14.43
CA GLY A 4 8.97 -0.71 13.30
C GLY A 4 8.40 -1.34 12.03
N VAL A 5 7.09 -1.62 12.01
CA VAL A 5 6.38 -2.11 10.83
C VAL A 5 5.97 -0.91 9.97
N SER A 6 6.86 -0.50 9.08
CA SER A 6 6.41 0.22 7.87
C SER A 6 5.71 -0.80 6.97
N PRO A 7 4.62 -0.44 6.26
CA PRO A 7 4.02 -1.30 5.23
C PRO A 7 5.03 -1.88 4.22
N ASP A 8 6.23 -1.29 4.13
CA ASP A 8 7.29 -1.65 3.18
C ASP A 8 8.41 -2.55 3.76
N ASN A 9 8.28 -3.02 5.00
CA ASN A 9 9.29 -3.88 5.65
C ASN A 9 9.09 -5.37 5.28
N ALA A 10 10.18 -6.15 5.18
CA ALA A 10 10.14 -7.60 4.90
C ALA A 10 9.27 -8.39 5.89
N SER A 11 9.16 -7.96 7.15
CA SER A 11 8.24 -8.59 8.11
C SER A 11 6.77 -8.41 7.72
N VAL A 12 6.40 -7.31 7.05
CA VAL A 12 5.04 -7.11 6.51
C VAL A 12 4.77 -8.02 5.32
N ASP A 13 5.76 -8.17 4.44
CA ASP A 13 5.67 -9.09 3.30
C ASP A 13 5.33 -10.51 3.78
N LEU A 14 5.95 -10.93 4.89
CA LEU A 14 5.61 -12.20 5.53
C LEU A 14 4.19 -12.23 6.11
N LEU A 15 3.78 -11.22 6.88
CA LEU A 15 2.42 -11.19 7.44
C LEU A 15 1.35 -11.22 6.33
N LYS A 16 1.58 -10.48 5.24
CA LYS A 16 0.75 -10.53 4.04
C LYS A 16 0.76 -11.91 3.40
N THR A 17 1.92 -12.57 3.37
CA THR A 17 2.05 -13.95 2.88
C THR A 17 1.22 -14.91 3.71
N ILE A 18 1.38 -14.90 5.03
CA ILE A 18 0.61 -15.74 5.95
C ILE A 18 -0.89 -15.54 5.74
N ARG A 19 -1.35 -14.27 5.71
CA ARG A 19 -2.74 -13.92 5.44
C ARG A 19 -3.22 -14.42 4.07
N ALA A 20 -2.43 -14.21 3.02
CA ALA A 20 -2.78 -14.62 1.65
C ALA A 20 -2.85 -16.15 1.49
N THR A 21 -2.09 -16.92 2.29
CA THR A 21 -2.18 -18.39 2.25
C THR A 21 -3.49 -18.94 2.81
N GLY A 22 -4.20 -18.17 3.65
CA GLY A 22 -5.43 -18.61 4.32
C GLY A 22 -5.23 -19.72 5.36
N VAL A 23 -4.00 -20.22 5.56
CA VAL A 23 -3.70 -21.31 6.51
C VAL A 23 -3.68 -20.80 7.96
N GLN A 24 -3.40 -19.52 8.17
CA GLN A 24 -3.32 -18.88 9.48
C GLN A 24 -3.90 -17.47 9.43
N GLY A 25 -4.50 -17.04 10.55
CA GLY A 25 -4.94 -15.66 10.74
C GLY A 25 -3.79 -14.75 11.20
N VAL A 26 -3.74 -13.53 10.69
CA VAL A 26 -2.89 -12.47 11.23
C VAL A 26 -3.78 -11.33 11.68
N ALA A 27 -3.82 -11.09 12.98
CA ALA A 27 -4.70 -10.10 13.57
C ALA A 27 -3.97 -9.18 14.55
N VAL A 28 -4.55 -8.00 14.79
CA VAL A 28 -4.10 -7.05 15.80
C VAL A 28 -5.30 -6.54 16.61
N PRO A 29 -5.16 -6.31 17.91
CA PRO A 29 -6.20 -5.61 18.68
C PRO A 29 -6.45 -4.20 18.11
N TRP A 30 -7.71 -3.78 18.06
CA TRP A 30 -8.13 -2.47 17.55
C TRP A 30 -7.35 -1.30 18.17
N VAL A 31 -7.03 -1.39 19.47
CA VAL A 31 -6.24 -0.37 20.18
C VAL A 31 -4.86 -0.16 19.55
N VAL A 32 -4.23 -1.21 19.00
CA VAL A 32 -2.96 -1.10 18.27
C VAL A 32 -3.15 -0.33 16.97
N MET A 33 -4.24 -0.58 16.24
CA MET A 33 -4.57 0.12 14.99
C MET A 33 -4.77 1.60 15.21
N GLU A 34 -5.55 1.97 16.25
CA GLU A 34 -5.77 3.38 16.59
C GLU A 34 -4.49 4.07 17.01
N GLU A 35 -3.61 3.38 17.77
CA GLU A 35 -2.31 3.96 18.12
C GLU A 35 -1.47 4.24 16.87
N LEU A 36 -1.33 3.27 15.96
CA LEU A 36 -0.52 3.42 14.75
C LEU A 36 -1.06 4.56 13.86
N ALA A 37 -2.38 4.63 13.67
CA ALA A 37 -3.02 5.71 12.91
C ALA A 37 -2.85 7.08 13.60
N ALA A 38 -3.01 7.14 14.93
CA ALA A 38 -2.84 8.35 15.71
C ALA A 38 -1.40 8.88 15.64
N GLN A 39 -0.39 8.01 15.77
CA GLN A 39 1.02 8.40 15.66
C GLN A 39 1.33 9.05 14.30
N ARG A 40 0.75 8.53 13.20
CA ARG A 40 0.91 9.12 11.86
C ARG A 40 0.22 10.48 11.75
N ALA A 41 -0.99 10.61 12.29
CA ALA A 41 -1.72 11.87 12.30
C ALA A 41 -1.05 12.96 13.16
N ILE A 42 -0.44 12.59 14.29
CA ILE A 42 0.35 13.50 15.13
C ILE A 42 1.55 14.03 14.34
N LYS A 43 2.35 13.15 13.73
CA LYS A 43 3.49 13.55 12.89
C LYS A 43 3.08 14.45 11.72
N TYR A 44 1.96 14.13 11.06
CA TYR A 44 1.40 14.98 10.02
C TYR A 44 1.07 16.37 10.56
N LYS A 45 0.37 16.45 11.70
CA LYS A 45 -0.01 17.72 12.33
C LYS A 45 1.22 18.56 12.70
N GLU A 46 2.24 17.95 13.31
CA GLU A 46 3.50 18.64 13.63
C GLU A 46 4.17 19.25 12.40
N LYS A 47 4.24 18.49 11.30
CA LYS A 47 4.82 18.98 10.03
C LYS A 47 3.97 20.07 9.39
N TYR A 48 2.64 19.94 9.46
CA TYR A 48 1.72 20.94 8.98
C TYR A 48 1.82 22.26 9.78
N ASP A 49 1.89 22.17 11.11
CA ASP A 49 2.03 23.33 11.99
C ASP A 49 3.38 24.03 11.74
N ALA A 50 4.46 23.27 11.52
CA ALA A 50 5.76 23.81 11.12
C ALA A 50 5.71 24.52 9.76
N ALA A 51 5.05 23.93 8.76
CA ALA A 51 4.87 24.56 7.45
C ALA A 51 4.07 25.87 7.55
N ARG A 52 3.00 25.87 8.36
CA ARG A 52 2.20 27.06 8.63
C ARG A 52 3.04 28.18 9.28
N ALA A 53 3.84 27.83 10.28
CA ALA A 53 4.75 28.79 10.92
C ALA A 53 5.76 29.37 9.92
N ALA A 54 6.32 28.54 9.02
CA ALA A 54 7.26 29.00 7.99
C ALA A 54 6.60 29.95 6.97
N VAL A 55 5.39 29.65 6.51
CA VAL A 55 4.63 30.54 5.60
C VAL A 55 4.31 31.87 6.30
N GLN A 56 3.97 31.84 7.59
CA GLN A 56 3.73 33.07 8.35
C GLN A 56 5.01 33.91 8.51
N ALA A 57 6.12 33.28 8.90
CA ALA A 57 7.40 33.96 9.04
C ALA A 57 7.86 34.61 7.71
N LEU A 58 7.63 33.94 6.58
CA LEU A 58 7.92 34.51 5.26
C LEU A 58 7.07 35.75 4.99
N ARG A 59 5.77 35.71 5.30
CA ARG A 59 4.87 36.87 5.16
C ARG A 59 5.33 38.05 6.01
N ASP A 60 5.73 37.80 7.25
CA ASP A 60 6.15 38.84 8.18
C ASP A 60 7.44 39.56 7.73
N ASN A 61 8.28 38.91 6.92
CA ASN A 61 9.56 39.44 6.44
C ASN A 61 9.55 39.87 4.97
N THR A 62 8.42 39.73 4.25
CA THR A 62 8.35 40.07 2.83
C THR A 62 7.55 41.35 2.62
N PRO A 63 8.10 42.38 1.94
CA PRO A 63 7.42 43.66 1.76
C PRO A 63 6.29 43.63 0.71
N TRP A 64 6.17 42.55 -0.07
CA TRP A 64 5.06 42.30 -1.00
C TRP A 64 4.18 41.12 -0.55
N PRO A 65 2.91 41.04 -0.99
CA PRO A 65 2.01 39.98 -0.58
C PRO A 65 2.46 38.58 -1.01
N ILE A 66 2.47 37.64 -0.07
CA ILE A 66 2.62 36.20 -0.35
C ILE A 66 1.23 35.56 -0.41
N THR A 67 0.83 35.08 -1.59
CA THR A 67 -0.50 34.50 -1.84
C THR A 67 -0.63 33.03 -1.45
N THR A 68 0.47 32.35 -1.13
CA THR A 68 0.46 30.93 -0.72
C THR A 68 -0.42 30.74 0.51
N GLN A 69 -1.48 29.94 0.39
CA GLN A 69 -2.34 29.54 1.50
C GLN A 69 -2.26 28.03 1.68
N LEU A 70 -2.02 27.58 2.90
CA LEU A 70 -2.11 26.16 3.22
C LEU A 70 -3.58 25.79 3.44
N PRO A 71 -4.08 24.68 2.85
CA PRO A 71 -5.43 24.19 3.12
C PRO A 71 -5.55 23.80 4.59
N ALA A 72 -6.77 23.72 5.13
CA ALA A 72 -6.98 23.27 6.52
C ALA A 72 -6.38 21.86 6.75
N PRO A 73 -5.80 21.59 7.94
CA PRO A 73 -5.23 20.29 8.23
C PRO A 73 -6.34 19.23 8.27
N LYS A 74 -6.10 18.10 7.61
CA LYS A 74 -7.06 17.00 7.45
C LYS A 74 -6.65 15.78 8.28
N SER A 75 -6.48 15.96 9.59
CA SER A 75 -5.92 14.92 10.46
C SER A 75 -6.74 13.62 10.49
N GLU A 76 -8.07 13.70 10.39
CA GLU A 76 -8.91 12.50 10.38
C GLU A 76 -8.81 11.73 9.05
N GLU A 77 -8.73 12.43 7.90
CA GLU A 77 -8.47 11.77 6.62
C GLU A 77 -7.12 11.03 6.64
N VAL A 78 -6.10 11.62 7.29
CA VAL A 78 -4.82 10.96 7.51
C VAL A 78 -4.98 9.72 8.40
N ARG A 79 -5.73 9.78 9.49
CA ARG A 79 -5.99 8.59 10.34
C ARG A 79 -6.69 7.50 9.55
N GLN A 80 -7.76 7.85 8.82
CA GLN A 80 -8.52 6.89 8.04
C GLN A 80 -7.65 6.20 6.99
N HIS A 81 -6.86 6.98 6.24
CA HIS A 81 -5.89 6.43 5.29
C HIS A 81 -4.96 5.38 5.93
N TRP A 82 -4.42 5.67 7.11
CA TRP A 82 -3.52 4.73 7.80
C TRP A 82 -4.26 3.53 8.40
N ARG A 83 -5.51 3.69 8.87
CA ARG A 83 -6.35 2.54 9.27
C ARG A 83 -6.55 1.59 8.11
N ASP A 84 -6.94 2.11 6.95
CA ASP A 84 -7.19 1.31 5.75
C ASP A 84 -5.90 0.62 5.28
N ALA A 85 -4.77 1.36 5.28
CA ALA A 85 -3.48 0.82 4.90
C ALA A 85 -3.00 -0.34 5.80
N PHE A 86 -3.24 -0.26 7.11
CA PHE A 86 -2.89 -1.35 8.02
C PHE A 86 -3.91 -2.50 7.99
N ALA A 87 -5.20 -2.21 7.84
CA ALA A 87 -6.26 -3.23 7.74
C ALA A 87 -6.16 -4.07 6.45
N ALA A 88 -5.52 -3.55 5.41
CA ALA A 88 -5.14 -4.31 4.23
C ALA A 88 -4.07 -5.38 4.54
N ILE A 89 -3.37 -5.30 5.68
CA ILE A 89 -2.29 -6.22 6.08
C ILE A 89 -2.81 -7.25 7.07
N VAL A 90 -3.58 -6.80 8.07
CA VAL A 90 -4.01 -7.62 9.21
C VAL A 90 -5.51 -7.51 9.44
N GLU A 91 -6.09 -8.53 10.06
CA GLU A 91 -7.42 -8.44 10.66
C GLU A 91 -7.37 -7.58 11.93
N VAL A 92 -8.48 -6.88 12.22
CA VAL A 92 -8.59 -6.04 13.41
C VAL A 92 -9.54 -6.71 14.39
N LEU A 93 -9.02 -7.10 15.56
CA LEU A 93 -9.82 -7.69 16.64
C LEU A 93 -10.45 -6.56 17.47
N PRO A 94 -11.78 -6.41 17.47
CA PRO A 94 -12.44 -5.45 18.33
C PRO A 94 -12.41 -5.95 19.79
N PRO A 95 -12.00 -5.13 20.76
CA PRO A 95 -12.12 -5.49 22.17
C PRO A 95 -13.59 -5.47 22.59
N SER A 96 -14.01 -6.40 23.44
CA SER A 96 -15.30 -6.26 24.11
C SER A 96 -15.34 -5.05 25.05
N ALA A 97 -16.55 -4.60 25.40
CA ALA A 97 -16.72 -3.55 26.40
C ALA A 97 -16.13 -3.95 27.77
N ALA A 98 -16.19 -5.24 28.11
CA ALA A 98 -15.62 -5.77 29.34
C ALA A 98 -14.09 -5.67 29.34
N VAL A 99 -13.43 -5.97 28.21
CA VAL A 99 -11.99 -5.79 28.04
C VAL A 99 -11.57 -4.34 28.27
N LEU A 100 -12.27 -3.37 27.66
CA LEU A 100 -11.96 -1.96 27.83
C LEU A 100 -12.19 -1.48 29.28
N GLN A 101 -13.27 -1.93 29.92
CA GLN A 101 -13.56 -1.62 31.31
C GLN A 101 -12.49 -2.19 32.26
N GLU A 102 -12.09 -3.45 32.06
CA GLU A 102 -11.05 -4.10 32.85
C GLU A 102 -9.69 -3.44 32.62
N ALA A 103 -9.35 -3.06 31.39
CA ALA A 103 -8.12 -2.32 31.10
C ALA A 103 -8.03 -0.98 31.86
N ALA A 104 -9.12 -0.21 31.88
CA ALA A 104 -9.22 1.02 32.66
C ALA A 104 -9.13 0.74 34.17
N PHE A 105 -9.78 -0.33 34.66
CA PHE A 105 -9.71 -0.75 36.04
C PHE A 105 -8.27 -1.13 36.45
N ARG A 106 -7.53 -1.85 35.60
CA ARG A 106 -6.14 -2.22 35.86
C ARG A 106 -5.23 -1.02 35.93
N GLU A 107 -5.38 -0.03 35.06
CA GLU A 107 -4.59 1.20 35.13
C GLU A 107 -4.89 1.99 36.43
N ALA A 108 -6.17 2.09 36.80
CA ALA A 108 -6.56 2.75 38.04
C ALA A 108 -5.94 2.09 39.28
N ASN A 109 -5.78 0.77 39.27
CA ASN A 109 -5.25 -0.03 40.38
C ASN A 109 -3.76 -0.39 40.25
N VAL A 110 -3.11 -0.05 39.13
CA VAL A 110 -1.72 -0.42 38.82
C VAL A 110 -1.51 -1.94 38.83
N LEU A 111 -2.42 -2.65 38.17
CA LEU A 111 -2.36 -4.10 37.99
C LEU A 111 -1.72 -4.42 36.63
N ALA A 112 -0.86 -5.43 36.57
CA ALA A 112 -0.14 -5.80 35.34
C ALA A 112 -1.09 -5.99 34.14
N PRO A 113 -0.71 -5.51 32.93
CA PRO A 113 0.59 -4.90 32.57
C PRO A 113 0.72 -3.40 32.92
N CYS A 114 -0.23 -2.81 33.66
CA CYS A 114 -0.17 -1.40 34.03
C CYS A 114 0.89 -1.10 35.10
N LYS A 115 1.56 0.05 34.99
CA LYS A 115 2.65 0.46 35.88
C LYS A 115 2.58 1.93 36.27
N ARG A 116 3.43 2.32 37.24
CA ARG A 116 3.69 3.72 37.57
C ARG A 116 4.95 4.18 36.85
N LEU A 117 4.88 5.35 36.24
CA LEU A 117 6.02 6.04 35.65
C LEU A 117 6.37 7.28 36.46
N GLU A 118 7.66 7.41 36.77
CA GLU A 118 8.21 8.66 37.30
C GLU A 118 8.46 9.62 36.15
N VAL A 119 7.72 10.74 36.13
CA VAL A 119 7.84 11.75 35.07
C VAL A 119 8.58 12.96 35.62
N LYS A 120 9.68 13.35 34.97
CA LYS A 120 10.48 14.50 35.37
C LYS A 120 9.61 15.76 35.41
N GLY A 121 9.57 16.42 36.57
CA GLY A 121 8.77 17.64 36.79
C GLY A 121 7.36 17.40 37.31
N VAL A 122 6.98 16.15 37.58
CA VAL A 122 5.70 15.80 38.21
C VAL A 122 5.98 15.20 39.60
N ASN A 123 5.39 15.77 40.65
CA ASN A 123 5.63 15.35 42.04
C ASN A 123 4.95 14.02 42.43
N LYS A 124 4.20 13.39 41.53
CA LYS A 124 3.48 12.14 41.76
C LYS A 124 3.69 11.20 40.58
N PRO A 125 3.88 9.89 40.83
CA PRO A 125 3.99 8.91 39.77
C PRO A 125 2.71 8.91 38.92
N VAL A 126 2.88 8.87 37.60
CA VAL A 126 1.78 8.78 36.64
C VAL A 126 1.44 7.31 36.43
N LYS A 127 0.16 6.95 36.57
CA LYS A 127 -0.33 5.60 36.24
C LYS A 127 -0.51 5.49 34.73
N THR A 128 -0.09 4.37 34.15
CA THR A 128 -0.22 4.12 32.71
C THR A 128 -0.37 2.62 32.44
N GLY A 129 -0.69 2.28 31.19
CA GLY A 129 -0.73 0.92 30.69
C GLY A 129 -2.13 0.39 30.38
N SER A 130 -3.18 1.21 30.49
CA SER A 130 -4.54 0.82 30.05
C SER A 130 -4.55 0.30 28.61
N ARG A 131 -3.79 0.94 27.72
CA ARG A 131 -3.57 0.49 26.34
C ARG A 131 -3.01 -0.94 26.30
N ASP A 132 -1.93 -1.18 27.04
CA ASP A 132 -1.23 -2.47 27.03
C ASP A 132 -2.09 -3.57 27.67
N ALA A 133 -2.87 -3.23 28.70
CA ALA A 133 -3.88 -4.10 29.28
C ALA A 133 -4.98 -4.46 28.26
N ALA A 134 -5.48 -3.50 27.49
CA ALA A 134 -6.47 -3.77 26.45
C ALA A 134 -5.91 -4.67 25.33
N ILE A 135 -4.65 -4.47 24.93
CA ILE A 135 -3.96 -5.34 23.95
C ILE A 135 -3.88 -6.78 24.46
N TRP A 136 -3.40 -6.96 25.70
CA TRP A 136 -3.30 -8.27 26.34
C TRP A 136 -4.66 -8.97 26.44
N LEU A 137 -5.64 -8.27 27.01
CA LEU A 137 -6.96 -8.83 27.28
C LEU A 137 -7.73 -9.16 25.99
N THR A 138 -7.56 -8.39 24.92
CA THR A 138 -8.17 -8.72 23.61
C THR A 138 -7.60 -10.03 23.05
N ALA A 139 -6.28 -10.23 23.16
CA ALA A 139 -5.65 -11.47 22.69
C ALA A 139 -6.08 -12.68 23.53
N VAL A 140 -6.21 -12.52 24.84
CA VAL A 140 -6.69 -13.55 25.75
C VAL A 140 -8.17 -13.88 25.50
N GLU A 141 -9.02 -12.86 25.37
CA GLU A 141 -10.44 -13.02 25.03
C GLU A 141 -10.62 -13.83 23.75
N TYR A 142 -9.89 -13.46 22.69
CA TYR A 142 -9.89 -14.20 21.43
C TYR A 142 -9.51 -15.67 21.61
N ALA A 143 -8.47 -15.97 22.40
CA ALA A 143 -8.01 -17.34 22.65
C ALA A 143 -9.02 -18.21 23.43
N HIS A 144 -9.87 -17.58 24.25
CA HIS A 144 -10.97 -18.26 24.94
C HIS A 144 -12.16 -18.51 24.02
N GLU A 145 -12.48 -17.55 23.16
CA GLU A 145 -13.58 -17.66 22.18
C GLU A 145 -13.27 -18.67 21.06
N HIS A 146 -11.99 -18.95 20.81
CA HIS A 146 -11.51 -19.87 19.77
C HIS A 146 -10.71 -21.03 20.42
N PRO A 147 -11.40 -22.01 21.06
CA PRO A 147 -10.74 -23.07 21.82
C PRO A 147 -9.93 -24.05 20.97
N ASP A 148 -10.24 -24.15 19.67
CA ASP A 148 -9.58 -25.06 18.74
C ASP A 148 -8.32 -24.45 18.10
N GLU A 149 -8.05 -23.17 18.36
CA GLU A 149 -6.93 -22.43 17.75
C GLU A 149 -5.74 -22.31 18.70
N THR A 150 -4.54 -22.15 18.14
CA THR A 150 -3.35 -21.75 18.90
C THR A 150 -3.09 -20.27 18.65
N VAL A 151 -3.08 -19.46 19.71
CA VAL A 151 -2.85 -18.02 19.63
C VAL A 151 -1.38 -17.71 19.91
N TYR A 152 -0.73 -17.08 18.93
CA TYR A 152 0.65 -16.62 19.03
C TYR A 152 0.69 -15.11 19.30
N PHE A 153 0.79 -14.73 20.57
CA PHE A 153 0.95 -13.34 20.97
C PHE A 153 2.39 -12.89 20.73
N VAL A 154 2.60 -11.89 19.86
CA VAL A 154 3.95 -11.41 19.50
C VAL A 154 4.20 -9.99 20.00
N SER A 155 5.13 -9.81 20.93
CA SER A 155 5.48 -8.50 21.47
C SER A 155 6.94 -8.35 21.90
N LYS A 156 7.63 -7.33 21.35
CA LYS A 156 8.97 -6.92 21.81
C LYS A 156 8.96 -6.22 23.17
N ASN A 157 7.79 -5.86 23.70
CA ASN A 157 7.67 -5.12 24.94
C ASN A 157 7.74 -6.08 26.14
N THR A 158 8.96 -6.48 26.48
CA THR A 158 9.24 -7.38 27.61
C THR A 158 9.02 -6.71 28.96
N ASP A 159 9.08 -5.38 29.02
CA ASP A 159 8.88 -4.63 30.26
C ASP A 159 7.42 -4.72 30.75
N ASP A 160 6.46 -4.76 29.84
CA ASP A 160 5.03 -4.80 30.19
C ASP A 160 4.43 -6.20 30.08
N PHE A 161 4.88 -7.03 29.13
CA PHE A 161 4.30 -8.36 28.88
C PHE A 161 5.20 -9.53 29.29
N GLY A 162 6.44 -9.27 29.71
CA GLY A 162 7.45 -10.32 29.93
C GLY A 162 7.95 -10.95 28.62
N ASP A 163 8.65 -12.08 28.73
CA ASP A 163 9.16 -12.86 27.59
C ASP A 163 8.33 -14.12 27.30
N GLY A 164 7.24 -14.33 28.05
CA GLY A 164 6.38 -15.52 27.95
C GLY A 164 6.75 -16.66 28.88
N SER A 165 7.85 -16.58 29.62
CA SER A 165 8.26 -17.62 30.58
C SER A 165 7.49 -17.56 31.90
N ALA A 166 7.08 -16.37 32.32
CA ALA A 166 6.28 -16.12 33.52
C ALA A 166 5.44 -14.85 33.36
N TYR A 167 4.35 -14.77 34.12
CA TYR A 167 3.43 -13.63 34.11
C TYR A 167 3.09 -13.18 35.53
N ASP A 168 3.10 -11.87 35.76
CA ASP A 168 2.68 -11.29 37.03
C ASP A 168 1.15 -11.34 37.19
N PRO A 169 0.62 -11.49 38.41
CA PRO A 169 -0.81 -11.30 38.64
C PRO A 169 -1.27 -9.89 38.21
N PRO A 170 -2.44 -9.75 37.55
CA PRO A 170 -3.44 -10.79 37.28
C PRO A 170 -3.24 -11.55 35.94
N MET A 171 -2.22 -11.24 35.14
CA MET A 171 -2.04 -11.82 33.79
C MET A 171 -1.98 -13.35 33.80
N VAL A 172 -1.35 -13.96 34.80
CA VAL A 172 -1.33 -15.43 34.96
C VAL A 172 -2.75 -16.03 35.11
N ARG A 173 -3.68 -15.30 35.74
CA ARG A 173 -5.06 -15.74 35.91
C ARG A 173 -5.85 -15.62 34.61
N ASP A 174 -5.55 -14.61 33.80
CA ASP A 174 -6.20 -14.41 32.50
C ASP A 174 -5.98 -15.62 31.56
N LEU A 175 -4.83 -16.29 31.69
CA LEU A 175 -4.46 -17.47 30.92
C LEU A 175 -5.06 -18.79 31.45
N HIS A 176 -5.80 -18.76 32.56
CA HIS A 176 -6.37 -19.96 33.15
C HIS A 176 -7.28 -20.68 32.15
N GLY A 177 -6.97 -21.94 31.83
CA GLY A 177 -7.72 -22.75 30.87
C GLY A 177 -7.21 -22.69 29.43
N LEU A 178 -6.23 -21.82 29.11
CA LEU A 178 -5.63 -21.76 27.77
C LEU A 178 -4.50 -22.78 27.55
N GLY A 179 -3.82 -23.20 28.63
CA GLY A 179 -2.76 -24.20 28.55
C GLY A 179 -1.60 -23.78 27.65
N ASP A 180 -1.14 -24.68 26.79
CA ASP A 180 -0.05 -24.48 25.82
C ASP A 180 -0.49 -23.84 24.49
N ARG A 181 -1.78 -23.54 24.34
CA ARG A 181 -2.34 -22.92 23.12
C ARG A 181 -2.09 -21.42 23.05
N PHE A 182 -1.78 -20.75 24.16
CA PHE A 182 -1.41 -19.33 24.16
C PHE A 182 0.11 -19.20 24.25
N LYS A 183 0.76 -18.89 23.13
CA LYS A 183 2.22 -18.81 23.00
C LYS A 183 2.64 -17.35 22.90
N HIS A 184 3.60 -16.93 23.72
CA HIS A 184 4.16 -15.58 23.65
C HIS A 184 5.56 -15.60 23.03
N TYR A 185 5.76 -14.82 21.98
CA TYR A 185 7.06 -14.59 21.35
C TYR A 185 7.46 -13.12 21.38
N THR A 186 8.75 -12.87 21.54
CA THR A 186 9.31 -11.50 21.56
C THR A 186 9.66 -10.97 20.17
N SER A 187 9.68 -11.83 19.14
CA SER A 187 9.84 -11.44 17.74
C SER A 187 8.96 -12.29 16.83
N LEU A 188 8.90 -11.91 15.54
CA LEU A 188 8.21 -12.71 14.53
C LEU A 188 9.02 -13.94 14.10
N ASP A 189 10.34 -13.97 14.33
CA ASP A 189 11.23 -15.04 13.83
C ASP A 189 10.79 -16.45 14.26
N PRO A 190 10.37 -16.68 15.52
CA PRO A 190 9.82 -17.97 15.93
C PRO A 190 8.51 -18.33 15.21
N VAL A 191 7.65 -17.35 14.92
CA VAL A 191 6.43 -17.57 14.11
C VAL A 191 6.82 -17.97 12.69
N VAL A 192 7.80 -17.29 12.10
CA VAL A 192 8.33 -17.63 10.77
C VAL A 192 8.85 -19.06 10.76
N ALA A 193 9.71 -19.42 11.72
CA ALA A 193 10.28 -20.75 11.82
C ALA A 193 9.23 -21.84 12.08
N GLN A 194 8.15 -21.50 12.76
CA GLN A 194 7.04 -22.41 13.05
C GLN A 194 6.20 -22.73 11.80
N PHE A 195 5.96 -21.72 10.95
CA PHE A 195 5.01 -21.82 9.83
C PHE A 195 5.65 -21.88 8.45
N THR A 196 6.95 -21.64 8.36
CA THR A 196 7.69 -21.68 7.11
C THR A 196 8.86 -22.65 7.22
N GLN A 197 9.01 -23.50 6.22
CA GLN A 197 10.26 -24.21 5.98
C GLN A 197 10.91 -23.59 4.76
N SER A 198 12.10 -23.01 4.91
CA SER A 198 12.88 -22.60 3.74
C SER A 198 13.10 -23.82 2.85
N THR A 199 12.86 -23.65 1.55
CA THR A 199 13.00 -24.70 0.55
C THR A 199 13.82 -24.16 -0.62
N GLU A 200 14.35 -25.06 -1.44
CA GLU A 200 15.04 -24.68 -2.67
C GLU A 200 14.11 -23.90 -3.60
N VAL A 201 14.68 -22.86 -4.21
CA VAL A 201 13.98 -22.01 -5.17
C VAL A 201 14.05 -22.67 -6.54
N ASP A 202 12.89 -23.03 -7.09
CA ASP A 202 12.77 -23.34 -8.52
C ASP A 202 12.56 -22.04 -9.29
N GLU A 203 13.66 -21.40 -9.70
CA GLU A 203 13.63 -20.12 -10.42
C GLU A 203 12.89 -20.24 -11.75
N ALA A 204 12.99 -21.39 -12.44
CA ALA A 204 12.32 -21.61 -13.71
C ALA A 204 10.80 -21.65 -13.54
N ALA A 205 10.30 -22.35 -12.51
CA ALA A 205 8.87 -22.37 -12.20
C ALA A 205 8.33 -20.99 -11.79
N VAL A 206 9.14 -20.18 -11.08
CA VAL A 206 8.77 -18.80 -10.73
C VAL A 206 8.67 -17.92 -11.99
N LEU A 207 9.65 -18.01 -12.89
CA LEU A 207 9.64 -17.27 -14.15
C LEU A 207 8.47 -17.68 -15.07
N ASP A 208 8.19 -18.98 -15.18
CA ASP A 208 7.06 -19.50 -15.95
C ASP A 208 5.73 -18.92 -15.44
N ARG A 209 5.52 -18.93 -14.12
CA ARG A 209 4.31 -18.37 -13.51
C ARG A 209 4.20 -16.85 -13.70
N LEU A 210 5.29 -16.11 -13.52
CA LEU A 210 5.33 -14.66 -13.72
C LEU A 210 5.18 -14.23 -15.18
N GLY A 211 5.60 -15.09 -16.12
CA GLY A 211 5.51 -14.86 -17.57
C GLY A 211 4.12 -15.12 -18.15
N THR A 212 3.16 -15.60 -17.35
CA THR A 212 1.80 -15.89 -17.82
C THR A 212 1.02 -14.62 -18.18
N PRO A 213 0.09 -14.69 -19.15
CA PRO A 213 -0.84 -13.60 -19.45
C PRO A 213 -1.66 -13.17 -18.23
N ASP A 214 -2.01 -14.11 -17.35
CA ASP A 214 -2.78 -13.82 -16.13
C ASP A 214 -1.97 -12.94 -15.16
N ALA A 215 -0.70 -13.25 -14.93
CA ALA A 215 0.18 -12.42 -14.11
C ALA A 215 0.31 -11.00 -14.68
N ALA A 216 0.54 -10.87 -15.99
CA ALA A 216 0.57 -9.58 -16.67
C ALA A 216 -0.77 -8.82 -16.52
N SER A 217 -1.90 -9.51 -16.66
CA SER A 217 -3.23 -8.92 -16.50
C SER A 217 -3.48 -8.41 -15.07
N THR A 218 -3.12 -9.19 -14.05
CA THR A 218 -3.22 -8.76 -12.65
C THR A 218 -2.42 -7.49 -12.39
N ILE A 219 -1.17 -7.44 -12.86
CA ILE A 219 -0.30 -6.26 -12.69
C ILE A 219 -0.86 -5.05 -13.44
N ALA A 220 -1.33 -5.24 -14.66
CA ALA A 220 -1.95 -4.21 -15.46
C ALA A 220 -3.18 -3.59 -14.77
N GLN A 221 -4.06 -4.44 -14.20
CA GLN A 221 -5.24 -3.99 -13.47
C GLN A 221 -4.86 -3.23 -12.20
N GLU A 222 -3.89 -3.72 -11.43
CA GLU A 222 -3.38 -3.04 -10.23
C GLU A 222 -2.76 -1.68 -10.57
N ALA A 223 -1.98 -1.60 -11.66
CA ALA A 223 -1.43 -0.33 -12.13
C ALA A 223 -2.54 0.64 -12.57
N ALA A 224 -3.58 0.14 -13.24
CA ALA A 224 -4.73 0.94 -13.65
C ALA A 224 -5.49 1.48 -12.44
N ALA A 225 -5.77 0.65 -11.43
CA ALA A 225 -6.47 1.07 -10.22
C ALA A 225 -5.67 2.09 -9.41
N LYS A 226 -4.35 1.86 -9.27
CA LYS A 226 -3.46 2.70 -8.47
C LYS A 226 -3.18 4.07 -9.09
N TRP A 227 -3.08 4.12 -10.41
CA TRP A 227 -2.84 5.36 -11.16
C TRP A 227 -3.95 5.61 -12.17
N ALA A 228 -5.21 5.43 -11.78
CA ALA A 228 -6.33 5.72 -12.65
C ALA A 228 -6.35 7.22 -12.97
N PHE A 229 -6.58 7.55 -14.23
CA PHE A 229 -6.87 8.92 -14.60
C PHE A 229 -8.30 9.28 -14.16
N ASP A 230 -8.43 10.22 -13.22
CA ASP A 230 -9.73 10.72 -12.78
C ASP A 230 -10.21 11.86 -13.70
N THR A 231 -11.22 11.55 -14.51
CA THR A 231 -11.84 12.50 -15.43
C THR A 231 -12.62 13.60 -14.72
N ASP A 232 -13.15 13.31 -13.52
CA ASP A 232 -13.99 14.24 -12.76
C ASP A 232 -13.11 15.25 -11.99
N ASP A 233 -11.88 14.87 -11.65
CA ASP A 233 -10.89 15.69 -10.92
C ASP A 233 -9.77 16.26 -11.82
N TRP A 234 -9.89 16.20 -13.15
CA TRP A 234 -8.85 16.62 -14.11
C TRP A 234 -8.31 18.04 -13.89
N GLY A 235 -9.18 18.96 -13.44
CA GLY A 235 -8.85 20.36 -13.17
C GLY A 235 -8.08 20.57 -11.86
N HIS A 236 -8.05 19.58 -10.99
CA HIS A 236 -7.38 19.65 -9.70
C HIS A 236 -5.98 19.03 -9.78
N PHE A 237 -5.05 19.59 -9.03
CA PHE A 237 -3.65 19.12 -9.01
C PHE A 237 -3.45 17.78 -8.28
N ASN A 238 -4.52 17.15 -7.78
CA ASN A 238 -4.49 16.00 -6.90
C ASN A 238 -4.62 14.64 -7.59
N VAL A 239 -4.75 14.60 -8.92
CA VAL A 239 -4.72 13.33 -9.66
C VAL A 239 -3.41 12.58 -9.44
N PRO A 240 -3.43 11.24 -9.25
CA PRO A 240 -2.22 10.44 -9.12
C PRO A 240 -1.28 10.70 -10.30
N ARG A 241 0.00 10.96 -9.99
CA ARG A 241 1.05 11.14 -11.00
C ARG A 241 2.10 10.08 -10.85
N PHE A 242 2.68 9.68 -11.99
CA PHE A 242 3.84 8.80 -12.00
C PHE A 242 4.88 9.31 -13.01
N ALA A 243 6.13 9.00 -12.75
CA ALA A 243 7.21 9.31 -13.68
C ALA A 243 7.22 8.26 -14.80
N GLY A 244 7.31 8.72 -16.04
CA GLY A 244 7.34 7.86 -17.22
C GLY A 244 8.17 8.48 -18.33
N SER A 245 8.27 7.74 -19.42
CA SER A 245 8.90 8.19 -20.66
C SER A 245 7.87 8.19 -21.77
N ILE A 246 7.91 9.21 -22.61
CA ILE A 246 7.12 9.26 -23.84
C ILE A 246 7.68 8.22 -24.79
N TRP A 247 6.76 7.48 -25.42
CA TRP A 247 7.10 6.48 -26.42
C TRP A 247 7.99 7.12 -27.51
N PRO A 248 9.14 6.51 -27.84
CA PRO A 248 10.05 7.06 -28.85
C PRO A 248 9.31 7.32 -30.16
N ALA A 249 9.36 8.57 -30.63
CA ALA A 249 8.90 8.93 -31.95
C ALA A 249 10.05 8.81 -32.94
N VAL A 250 9.78 8.28 -34.12
CA VAL A 250 10.74 8.30 -35.22
C VAL A 250 10.63 9.68 -35.88
N ASN A 251 11.76 10.37 -36.03
CA ASN A 251 11.85 11.61 -36.79
C ASN A 251 11.48 11.36 -38.27
N ALA A 252 11.15 12.44 -39.00
CA ALA A 252 10.89 12.36 -40.44
C ALA A 252 12.07 11.79 -41.25
N ASP A 253 13.29 11.86 -40.71
CA ASP A 253 14.52 11.32 -41.30
C ASP A 253 14.81 9.85 -40.91
N GLY A 254 13.92 9.21 -40.15
CA GLY A 254 14.08 7.83 -39.69
C GLY A 254 14.91 7.66 -38.41
N SER A 255 15.47 8.74 -37.84
CA SER A 255 16.20 8.66 -36.58
C SER A 255 15.25 8.57 -35.37
N GLU A 256 15.60 7.77 -34.36
CA GLU A 256 14.82 7.68 -33.12
C GLU A 256 15.02 8.93 -32.26
N ARG A 257 13.93 9.58 -31.85
CA ARG A 257 14.01 10.58 -30.78
C ARG A 257 14.29 9.88 -29.46
N PRO A 258 15.18 10.45 -28.61
CA PRO A 258 15.38 9.92 -27.27
C PRO A 258 14.06 9.95 -26.51
N ALA A 259 13.82 8.91 -25.70
CA ALA A 259 12.67 8.84 -24.83
C ALA A 259 12.66 10.07 -23.88
N GLU A 260 11.68 10.94 -24.05
CA GLU A 260 11.54 12.16 -23.25
C GLU A 260 10.86 11.80 -21.92
N ARG A 261 11.47 12.20 -20.81
CA ARG A 261 10.89 11.99 -19.47
C ARG A 261 9.69 12.91 -19.26
N MET A 262 8.63 12.39 -18.68
CA MET A 262 7.45 13.16 -18.31
C MET A 262 6.82 12.68 -17.00
N PHE A 263 6.00 13.53 -16.41
CA PHE A 263 5.01 13.11 -15.42
C PHE A 263 3.69 12.84 -16.13
N ALA A 264 3.16 11.64 -15.92
CA ALA A 264 1.88 11.17 -16.44
C ALA A 264 0.77 11.43 -15.42
N ARG A 265 -0.39 11.91 -15.88
CA ARG A 265 -1.59 12.16 -15.03
C ARG A 265 -2.48 10.92 -14.97
N GLY A 266 -1.90 9.78 -14.60
CA GLY A 266 -2.62 8.51 -14.55
C GLY A 266 -2.87 7.87 -15.93
N TRP A 267 -3.30 6.62 -15.92
CA TRP A 267 -3.64 5.84 -17.10
C TRP A 267 -5.09 6.10 -17.53
N ILE A 268 -5.30 6.34 -18.82
CA ILE A 268 -6.64 6.53 -19.41
C ILE A 268 -7.43 5.21 -19.44
N GLY A 269 -6.73 4.09 -19.49
CA GLY A 269 -7.30 2.75 -19.41
C GLY A 269 -6.25 1.77 -18.88
N THR A 270 -6.57 0.48 -18.85
CA THR A 270 -5.64 -0.54 -18.36
C THR A 270 -4.36 -0.55 -19.20
N PRO A 271 -3.17 -0.28 -18.62
CA PRO A 271 -1.92 -0.35 -19.36
C PRO A 271 -1.61 -1.80 -19.73
N HIS A 272 -0.79 -2.00 -20.75
CA HIS A 272 -0.17 -3.30 -20.99
C HIS A 272 1.01 -3.48 -20.02
N ALA A 273 1.08 -4.64 -19.38
CA ALA A 273 2.20 -5.01 -18.53
C ALA A 273 2.98 -6.16 -19.20
N GLN A 274 4.30 -6.03 -19.20
CA GLN A 274 5.23 -7.07 -19.63
C GLN A 274 6.23 -7.36 -18.52
N LEU A 275 6.57 -8.64 -18.36
CA LEU A 275 7.61 -9.06 -17.43
C LEU A 275 8.97 -8.52 -17.89
N GLY A 276 9.63 -7.75 -17.03
CA GLY A 276 11.00 -7.29 -17.23
C GLY A 276 11.98 -8.17 -16.47
N VAL A 277 12.57 -7.62 -15.41
CA VAL A 277 13.59 -8.29 -14.60
C VAL A 277 12.97 -8.92 -13.35
N VAL A 278 13.43 -10.12 -12.99
CA VAL A 278 13.09 -10.79 -11.73
C VAL A 278 14.36 -10.93 -10.89
N SER A 279 14.29 -10.57 -9.61
CA SER A 279 15.38 -10.65 -8.65
C SER A 279 14.90 -11.05 -7.26
N ASP A 280 15.85 -11.34 -6.37
CA ASP A 280 15.61 -11.56 -4.93
C ASP A 280 14.55 -12.62 -4.63
N VAL A 281 14.57 -13.72 -5.38
CA VAL A 281 13.59 -14.80 -5.23
C VAL A 281 13.88 -15.56 -3.93
N SER A 282 12.85 -15.76 -3.12
CA SER A 282 12.90 -16.64 -1.95
C SER A 282 11.69 -17.56 -1.91
N ALA A 283 11.89 -18.80 -1.48
CA ALA A 283 10.85 -19.83 -1.42
C ALA A 283 10.67 -20.37 0.00
N TYR A 284 9.42 -20.54 0.38
CA TYR A 284 9.00 -21.04 1.68
C TYR A 284 7.91 -22.09 1.47
N ARG A 285 8.03 -23.24 2.13
CA ARG A 285 6.95 -24.21 2.23
C ARG A 285 6.05 -23.82 3.39
N ILE A 286 4.77 -23.63 3.09
CA ILE A 286 3.69 -23.35 4.06
C ILE A 286 2.58 -24.36 3.79
N GLY A 287 2.35 -25.27 4.73
CA GLY A 287 1.48 -26.43 4.51
C GLY A 287 2.02 -27.33 3.38
N GLU A 288 1.16 -27.67 2.42
CA GLU A 288 1.51 -28.52 1.27
C GLU A 288 2.06 -27.73 0.06
N HIS A 289 2.07 -26.40 0.13
CA HIS A 289 2.45 -25.55 -1.00
C HIS A 289 3.78 -24.83 -0.78
N VAL A 290 4.49 -24.60 -1.89
CA VAL A 290 5.64 -23.72 -1.96
C VAL A 290 5.16 -22.33 -2.37
N TRP A 291 5.44 -21.36 -1.53
CA TRP A 291 5.19 -19.95 -1.74
C TRP A 291 6.50 -19.23 -2.03
N CYS A 292 6.51 -18.46 -3.12
CA CYS A 292 7.67 -17.71 -3.55
C CYS A 292 7.39 -16.22 -3.44
N THR A 293 8.36 -15.48 -2.91
CA THR A 293 8.38 -14.03 -3.02
C THR A 293 9.50 -13.60 -3.97
N ALA A 294 9.22 -12.64 -4.84
CA ALA A 294 10.18 -12.14 -5.82
C ALA A 294 10.05 -10.62 -5.98
N THR A 295 11.16 -9.95 -6.27
CA THR A 295 11.16 -8.57 -6.74
C THR A 295 11.07 -8.60 -8.26
N VAL A 296 10.06 -7.94 -8.82
CA VAL A 296 9.76 -7.99 -10.25
C VAL A 296 9.62 -6.56 -10.77
N GLN A 297 10.43 -6.23 -11.77
CA GLN A 297 10.29 -5.04 -12.57
C GLN A 297 9.35 -5.33 -13.73
N TRP A 298 8.19 -4.68 -13.75
CA TRP A 298 7.23 -4.74 -14.84
C TRP A 298 7.42 -3.55 -15.77
N LEU A 299 7.38 -3.80 -17.07
CA LEU A 299 7.37 -2.75 -18.08
C LEU A 299 5.92 -2.45 -18.42
N LEU A 300 5.46 -1.26 -18.06
CA LEU A 300 4.08 -0.81 -18.27
C LEU A 300 4.03 0.15 -19.45
N THR A 301 3.05 -0.01 -20.33
CA THR A 301 2.86 0.88 -21.48
C THR A 301 1.38 1.18 -21.69
N GLY A 302 1.06 2.40 -22.06
CA GLY A 302 -0.33 2.82 -22.20
C GLY A 302 -0.50 4.26 -22.64
N LEU A 303 -1.72 4.74 -22.56
CA LEU A 303 -2.07 6.12 -22.86
C LEU A 303 -2.24 6.91 -21.56
N SER A 304 -1.64 8.10 -21.51
CA SER A 304 -1.76 9.00 -20.36
C SER A 304 -1.80 10.44 -20.82
N PRO A 305 -2.56 11.32 -20.13
CA PRO A 305 -2.49 12.74 -20.40
C PRO A 305 -1.15 13.33 -19.92
N ARG A 306 -0.61 14.29 -20.67
CA ARG A 306 0.63 14.98 -20.32
C ARG A 306 0.43 15.96 -19.16
N ASP A 307 1.33 15.95 -18.17
CA ASP A 307 1.29 16.96 -17.12
C ASP A 307 1.72 18.33 -17.67
N GLY A 308 0.92 19.36 -17.38
CA GLY A 308 1.20 20.75 -17.80
C GLY A 308 1.01 21.06 -19.29
N GLN A 309 0.61 20.09 -20.13
CA GLN A 309 0.35 20.28 -21.55
C GLN A 309 -0.98 19.65 -21.96
N LEU A 310 -1.72 20.32 -22.84
CA LEU A 310 -2.88 19.72 -23.49
C LEU A 310 -2.41 18.62 -24.44
N GLY A 311 -2.83 17.38 -24.18
CA GLY A 311 -2.55 16.26 -25.06
C GLY A 311 -2.48 14.91 -24.34
N ILE A 312 -2.60 13.85 -25.14
CA ILE A 312 -2.43 12.47 -24.71
C ILE A 312 -1.13 11.96 -25.31
N ALA A 313 -0.30 11.34 -24.48
CA ALA A 313 0.93 10.70 -24.90
C ALA A 313 0.82 9.19 -24.74
N ARG A 314 1.57 8.48 -25.59
CA ARG A 314 1.95 7.10 -25.32
C ARG A 314 3.07 7.14 -24.29
N VAL A 315 2.87 6.48 -23.17
CA VAL A 315 3.80 6.51 -22.04
C VAL A 315 4.22 5.09 -21.69
N GLY A 316 5.51 4.92 -21.43
CA GLY A 316 6.07 3.72 -20.82
C GLY A 316 6.74 4.03 -19.49
N CYS A 317 6.60 3.15 -18.50
CA CYS A 317 7.32 3.22 -17.23
C CYS A 317 7.73 1.82 -16.75
N ALA A 318 8.78 1.75 -15.94
CA ALA A 318 9.12 0.57 -15.18
C ALA A 318 8.45 0.67 -13.81
N TRP A 319 7.83 -0.42 -13.38
CA TRP A 319 7.20 -0.51 -12.07
C TRP A 319 7.74 -1.73 -11.31
N GLU A 320 8.52 -1.47 -10.27
CA GLU A 320 9.06 -2.53 -9.42
C GLU A 320 8.07 -2.88 -8.31
N THR A 321 7.81 -4.18 -8.20
CA THR A 321 6.89 -4.76 -7.23
C THR A 321 7.57 -5.92 -6.50
N ARG A 322 7.29 -6.07 -5.21
CA ARG A 322 7.50 -7.35 -4.53
C ARG A 322 6.20 -8.13 -4.64
N VAL A 323 6.26 -9.33 -5.16
CA VAL A 323 5.10 -10.18 -5.37
C VAL A 323 5.20 -11.46 -4.57
N LEU A 324 4.04 -12.05 -4.30
CA LEU A 324 3.85 -13.38 -3.77
C LEU A 324 3.10 -14.22 -4.80
N LEU A 325 3.59 -15.42 -5.04
CA LEU A 325 2.93 -16.43 -5.86
C LEU A 325 3.20 -17.83 -5.29
N SER A 326 2.41 -18.82 -5.69
CA SER A 326 2.76 -20.22 -5.47
C SER A 326 2.88 -20.96 -6.82
N PRO A 327 4.09 -21.43 -7.19
CA PRO A 327 4.24 -22.28 -8.38
C PRO A 327 3.52 -23.63 -8.25
N THR A 328 3.33 -24.11 -7.02
CA THR A 328 2.69 -25.40 -6.72
C THR A 328 1.17 -25.31 -6.51
N ASN A 329 0.61 -24.10 -6.48
CA ASN A 329 -0.83 -23.88 -6.36
C ASN A 329 -1.31 -23.05 -7.56
N ALA A 330 -1.86 -23.73 -8.56
CA ALA A 330 -2.34 -23.11 -9.80
C ALA A 330 -3.51 -22.13 -9.58
N GLU A 331 -4.30 -22.33 -8.52
CA GLU A 331 -5.42 -21.45 -8.15
C GLU A 331 -4.94 -20.18 -7.44
N SER A 332 -3.70 -20.17 -6.93
CA SER A 332 -3.14 -18.98 -6.28
C SER A 332 -2.94 -17.84 -7.28
N GLN A 333 -3.56 -16.69 -6.99
CA GLN A 333 -3.35 -15.47 -7.75
C GLN A 333 -2.06 -14.77 -7.30
N LEU A 334 -1.43 -14.07 -8.24
CA LEU A 334 -0.31 -13.19 -7.95
C LEU A 334 -0.75 -12.08 -7.01
N THR A 335 -0.10 -11.93 -5.87
CA THR A 335 -0.40 -10.86 -4.90
C THR A 335 0.75 -9.86 -4.87
N ILE A 336 0.47 -8.57 -5.01
CA ILE A 336 1.48 -7.51 -4.83
C ILE A 336 1.64 -7.24 -3.33
N LEU A 337 2.82 -7.55 -2.78
CA LEU A 337 3.15 -7.31 -1.37
C LEU A 337 3.56 -5.85 -1.14
N ARG A 338 4.37 -5.28 -2.02
CA ARG A 338 4.80 -3.87 -1.97
C ARG A 338 5.23 -3.40 -3.35
N SER A 339 5.41 -2.10 -3.52
CA SER A 339 5.81 -1.53 -4.81
C SER A 339 6.52 -0.20 -4.65
N THR A 340 7.45 0.12 -5.54
CA THR A 340 8.06 1.45 -5.61
C THR A 340 7.26 2.38 -6.54
N PRO A 341 7.48 3.71 -6.47
CA PRO A 341 6.96 4.62 -7.50
C PRO A 341 7.51 4.25 -8.89
N PRO A 342 6.68 4.32 -9.96
CA PRO A 342 7.15 4.03 -11.31
C PRO A 342 8.29 4.95 -11.74
N SER A 343 9.21 4.40 -12.51
CA SER A 343 10.37 5.11 -13.05
C SER A 343 10.32 5.21 -14.59
N PRO A 344 10.92 6.25 -15.19
CA PRO A 344 10.95 6.38 -16.65
C PRO A 344 11.77 5.27 -17.32
N LEU A 345 11.25 4.72 -18.43
CA LEU A 345 11.98 3.76 -19.26
C LEU A 345 13.08 4.43 -20.09
N ALA A 346 14.17 3.72 -20.32
CA ALA A 346 15.17 4.03 -21.33
C ALA A 346 14.65 3.66 -22.73
N ALA A 347 15.16 4.35 -23.77
CA ALA A 347 14.73 4.12 -25.17
C ALA A 347 14.81 2.64 -25.61
N LYS A 348 15.88 1.94 -25.21
CA LYS A 348 16.07 0.51 -25.52
C LYS A 348 15.02 -0.40 -24.88
N GLU A 349 14.42 -0.01 -23.76
CA GLU A 349 13.43 -0.84 -23.05
C GLU A 349 12.06 -0.81 -23.75
N PHE A 350 11.85 0.14 -24.65
CA PHE A 350 10.70 0.12 -25.55
C PHE A 350 10.82 -0.95 -26.66
N GLN A 351 12.03 -1.47 -26.91
CA GLN A 351 12.25 -2.50 -27.92
C GLN A 351 11.65 -3.82 -27.43
N GLY A 352 10.53 -4.23 -28.03
CA GLY A 352 9.82 -5.46 -27.69
C GLY A 352 8.53 -5.25 -26.89
N LEU A 353 8.25 -4.03 -26.44
CA LEU A 353 6.94 -3.68 -25.89
C LEU A 353 5.93 -3.49 -27.03
N PRO A 354 4.67 -3.95 -26.88
CA PRO A 354 3.65 -3.69 -27.89
C PRO A 354 3.36 -2.19 -27.96
N ASP A 355 3.22 -1.66 -29.18
CA ASP A 355 2.82 -0.27 -29.37
C ASP A 355 1.42 -0.07 -28.75
N PRO A 356 1.26 0.87 -27.79
CA PRO A 356 -0.04 1.15 -27.18
C PRO A 356 -1.11 1.53 -28.20
N ALA A 357 -0.73 2.05 -29.38
CA ALA A 357 -1.66 2.37 -30.46
C ALA A 357 -2.09 1.16 -31.30
N ALA A 358 -1.37 0.03 -31.21
CA ALA A 358 -1.68 -1.22 -31.90
C ALA A 358 -2.48 -2.20 -31.01
N LEU A 359 -2.55 -1.96 -29.71
CA LEU A 359 -3.33 -2.78 -28.80
C LEU A 359 -4.83 -2.66 -29.13
N PRO A 360 -5.54 -3.78 -29.33
CA PRO A 360 -6.99 -3.75 -29.39
C PRO A 360 -7.48 -3.25 -28.03
N TYR A 361 -8.19 -2.13 -28.03
CA TYR A 361 -8.87 -1.63 -26.85
C TYR A 361 -9.81 -2.74 -26.33
N VAL A 362 -9.47 -3.36 -25.20
CA VAL A 362 -10.29 -4.41 -24.57
C VAL A 362 -11.35 -3.72 -23.72
N PRO A 363 -12.64 -3.84 -24.05
CA PRO A 363 -13.71 -3.16 -23.33
C PRO A 363 -13.85 -3.72 -21.92
N GLY A 364 -13.84 -2.84 -20.93
CA GLY A 364 -14.37 -3.08 -19.61
C GLY A 364 -15.25 -1.90 -19.24
N THR A 365 -16.55 -2.14 -19.14
CA THR A 365 -17.66 -1.20 -18.89
C THR A 365 -18.24 -0.50 -20.15
N ASP A 366 -19.56 -0.62 -20.31
CA ASP A 366 -20.37 -0.11 -21.42
C ASP A 366 -20.40 1.43 -21.49
N ASP A 367 -19.29 2.06 -21.89
CA ASP A 367 -19.18 3.52 -22.01
C ASP A 367 -19.19 3.98 -23.49
N PRO A 368 -20.11 4.88 -23.92
CA PRO A 368 -20.23 5.39 -25.30
C PRO A 368 -19.05 6.28 -25.81
N SER A 369 -17.87 6.21 -25.18
CA SER A 369 -16.66 6.97 -25.55
C SER A 369 -15.81 6.33 -26.66
N GLU A 370 -16.30 5.25 -27.29
CA GLU A 370 -15.62 4.44 -28.31
C GLU A 370 -15.10 5.22 -29.54
N GLY A 371 -15.94 6.11 -30.10
CA GLY A 371 -15.57 6.92 -31.27
C GLY A 371 -14.55 8.03 -30.93
N LEU A 372 -14.58 8.49 -29.68
CA LEU A 372 -13.79 9.60 -29.18
C LEU A 372 -12.33 9.18 -28.98
N TRP A 373 -12.08 8.08 -28.27
CA TRP A 373 -10.71 7.63 -27.99
C TRP A 373 -9.97 7.22 -29.27
N ARG A 374 -10.67 6.67 -30.27
CA ARG A 374 -10.09 6.41 -31.61
C ARG A 374 -9.70 7.70 -32.33
N GLN A 375 -10.47 8.78 -32.21
CA GLN A 375 -10.13 10.08 -32.78
C GLN A 375 -8.95 10.74 -32.05
N LEU A 376 -8.91 10.63 -30.72
CA LEU A 376 -7.82 11.14 -29.89
C LEU A 376 -6.49 10.40 -30.12
N ALA A 377 -6.53 9.07 -30.27
CA ALA A 377 -5.36 8.26 -30.61
C ALA A 377 -4.89 8.46 -32.08
N LYS A 378 -5.77 8.94 -32.97
CA LYS A 378 -5.36 9.41 -34.31
C LYS A 378 -4.72 10.80 -34.25
N ALA A 379 -5.29 11.73 -33.48
CA ALA A 379 -4.73 13.06 -33.27
C ALA A 379 -3.35 13.04 -32.59
N GLY A 380 -3.13 12.12 -31.64
CA GLY A 380 -1.83 11.92 -30.98
C GLY A 380 -0.71 11.38 -31.88
N ARG A 381 -0.99 10.99 -33.14
CA ARG A 381 0.05 10.63 -34.13
C ARG A 381 0.62 11.85 -34.86
N ASN A 382 -0.04 13.01 -34.78
CA ASN A 382 0.44 14.23 -35.40
C ASN A 382 1.37 14.97 -34.41
N GLU A 383 2.50 15.48 -34.90
CA GLU A 383 3.58 16.10 -34.10
C GLU A 383 3.14 17.36 -33.32
N SER A 384 1.92 17.84 -33.53
CA SER A 384 1.23 18.84 -32.72
C SER A 384 -0.28 18.70 -32.92
N PRO A 385 -1.10 18.46 -31.88
CA PRO A 385 -2.54 18.46 -32.05
C PRO A 385 -2.99 19.86 -32.49
N THR A 386 -3.80 19.92 -33.55
CA THR A 386 -4.41 21.17 -33.98
C THR A 386 -5.28 21.75 -32.85
N LEU A 387 -5.52 23.06 -32.88
CA LEU A 387 -6.43 23.75 -31.95
C LEU A 387 -7.82 23.08 -31.92
N LEU A 388 -8.26 22.54 -33.06
CA LEU A 388 -9.52 21.83 -33.20
C LEU A 388 -9.51 20.47 -32.50
N GLU A 389 -8.42 19.70 -32.63
CA GLU A 389 -8.25 18.42 -31.93
C GLU A 389 -8.14 18.64 -30.42
N SER A 390 -7.41 19.68 -29.99
CA SER A 390 -7.33 20.07 -28.57
C SER A 390 -8.69 20.49 -28.01
N ALA A 391 -9.49 21.24 -28.78
CA ALA A 391 -10.85 21.62 -28.40
C ALA A 391 -11.80 20.41 -28.35
N LEU A 392 -11.65 19.44 -29.26
CA LEU A 392 -12.40 18.18 -29.24
C LEU A 392 -12.07 17.34 -28.01
N VAL A 393 -10.80 17.23 -27.62
CA VAL A 393 -10.41 16.55 -26.36
C VAL A 393 -11.08 17.24 -25.17
N ALA A 394 -10.98 18.57 -25.08
CA ALA A 394 -11.49 19.35 -23.96
C ALA A 394 -13.03 19.29 -23.86
N MET A 395 -13.75 19.44 -24.99
CA MET A 395 -15.21 19.35 -25.03
C MET A 395 -15.72 17.94 -24.67
N SER A 396 -14.93 16.91 -24.99
CA SER A 396 -15.35 15.54 -24.76
C SER A 396 -15.07 15.06 -23.34
N LEU A 397 -13.93 15.46 -22.75
CA LEU A 397 -13.69 15.31 -21.31
C LEU A 397 -14.78 16.06 -20.50
N TRP A 398 -15.18 17.24 -20.95
CA TRP A 398 -16.27 18.01 -20.35
C TRP A 398 -17.65 17.33 -20.48
N ALA A 399 -17.91 16.64 -21.60
CA ALA A 399 -19.16 15.91 -21.81
C ALA A 399 -19.24 14.64 -20.92
N VAL A 400 -18.13 13.92 -20.74
CA VAL A 400 -18.05 12.75 -19.86
C VAL A 400 -18.27 13.16 -18.40
N SER A 401 -17.65 14.25 -17.93
CA SER A 401 -17.80 14.71 -16.55
C SER A 401 -19.21 15.22 -16.20
N ARG A 402 -20.06 15.53 -17.19
CA ARG A 402 -21.45 15.97 -16.96
C ARG A 402 -22.45 14.82 -16.86
N ARG A 403 -22.25 13.72 -17.60
CA ARG A 403 -23.22 12.60 -17.65
C ARG A 403 -23.24 11.71 -16.42
N LYS A 404 -22.22 11.76 -15.56
CA LYS A 404 -22.19 11.03 -14.27
C LYS A 404 -22.87 11.78 -13.12
N LYS A 405 -23.31 13.03 -13.32
CA LYS A 405 -24.00 13.86 -12.32
C LYS A 405 -25.53 13.91 -12.49
N GLU A 406 -26.05 13.25 -13.52
CA GLU A 406 -27.48 12.98 -13.75
C GLU A 406 -27.74 11.50 -13.46
#